data_AF-A0A353X457-F1
#
_entry.id   AF-A0A353X457-F1
#
_cell.length_a   1.000
_cell.length_b   1.000
_cell.length_c   1.000
_cell.angle_alpha   90.00
_cell.angle_beta   90.00
_cell.angle_gamma   90.00
#
_symmetry.space_group_name_H-M   'P 1'
#
loop_
_entity.id
_entity.type
_entity.pdbx_description
1 polymer ?
#
loop_
_entity_poly.entity_id
_entity_poly.type
_entity_poly.pdbx_seq_one_letter_code
_entity_poly.pdbx_strand_id
1 'polypeptide(L)'
;MDKREAKIITTENGGQLLKVVSSDVEEFKSKGGSGTRLKGGPQDVVHDSKYLEREKHQYRNYFSEVIKQIPDFHRLVIFGPAQTGQKFFEEIKNNFKYLKPDKMEVKTADSMTDNQMIAWVRDYYR
;
A
#
# COMPACT_ATOMS: atom_id res chain seq x y z
N MET A 1 -1.47 1.57 6.12
CA MET A 1 -1.49 1.30 4.68
C MET A 1 -1.95 -0.10 4.48
N ASP A 2 -3.13 -0.23 3.90
CA ASP A 2 -3.71 -1.50 3.48
C ASP A 2 -3.71 -1.58 1.95
N LYS A 3 -4.17 -2.69 1.38
CA LYS A 3 -4.41 -2.83 -0.06
C LYS A 3 -5.41 -1.78 -0.55
N ARG A 4 -6.35 -1.36 0.29
CA ARG A 4 -7.46 -0.43 -0.05
C ARG A 4 -7.18 1.05 0.19
N GLU A 5 -6.39 1.38 1.20
CA GLU A 5 -6.18 2.78 1.60
C GLU A 5 -4.86 2.99 2.36
N ALA A 6 -4.27 4.16 2.17
CA ALA A 6 -3.08 4.63 2.86
C ALA A 6 -3.44 5.89 3.62
N LYS A 7 -3.18 5.87 4.93
CA LYS A 7 -3.29 7.05 5.78
C LYS A 7 -1.89 7.58 6.02
N ILE A 8 -1.68 8.83 5.66
CA ILE A 8 -0.42 9.56 5.82
C ILE A 8 -0.65 10.55 6.95
N ILE A 9 0.16 10.45 8.01
CA ILE A 9 0.14 11.39 9.12
C ILE A 9 1.41 12.21 9.03
N THR A 10 1.25 13.51 8.80
CA THR A 10 2.34 14.48 8.81
C THR A 10 2.32 15.23 10.13
N THR A 11 3.44 15.22 10.85
CA THR A 11 3.66 16.03 12.05
C THR A 11 4.62 17.16 11.73
N GLU A 12 4.16 18.42 11.77
CA GLU A 12 4.98 19.60 11.52
C GLU A 12 4.76 20.63 12.63
N ASN A 13 5.84 21.04 13.34
CA ASN A 13 5.87 22.13 14.33
C ASN A 13 4.68 22.18 15.32
N GLY A 14 4.18 21.03 15.77
CA GLY A 14 3.08 20.91 16.73
C GLY A 14 1.69 20.71 16.12
N GLY A 15 1.56 20.79 14.79
CA GLY A 15 0.37 20.42 14.03
C GLY A 15 0.44 18.97 13.55
N GLN A 16 -0.72 18.32 13.47
CA GLN A 16 -0.89 16.97 12.90
C GLN A 16 -1.83 17.08 11.71
N LEU A 17 -1.38 16.64 10.54
CA LEU A 17 -2.17 16.65 9.31
C LEU A 17 -2.35 15.21 8.85
N LEU A 18 -3.60 14.74 8.88
CA LEU A 18 -3.99 13.43 8.38
C LEU A 18 -4.43 13.59 6.91
N LYS A 19 -3.70 12.95 5.99
CA LYS A 19 -4.12 12.76 4.61
C LYS A 19 -4.50 11.30 4.41
N VAL A 20 -5.65 11.08 3.78
CA VAL A 20 -6.08 9.74 3.39
C VAL A 20 -5.97 9.65 1.87
N VAL A 21 -5.25 8.65 1.40
CA VAL A 21 -5.07 8.31 -0.01
C VAL A 21 -5.75 6.96 -0.23
N SER A 22 -6.87 6.95 -0.93
CA SER A 22 -7.53 5.70 -1.36
C SER A 22 -6.73 5.04 -2.46
N SER A 23 -6.60 3.72 -2.43
CA SER A 23 -6.01 2.98 -3.55
C SER A 23 -7.02 2.85 -4.68
N ASP A 24 -6.61 3.13 -5.91
CA ASP A 24 -7.38 2.78 -7.12
C ASP A 24 -7.15 1.32 -7.55
N VAL A 25 -6.77 0.45 -6.60
CA VAL A 25 -6.58 -0.98 -6.88
C VAL A 25 -7.97 -1.60 -7.06
N GLU A 26 -8.35 -1.85 -8.32
CA GLU A 26 -9.60 -2.54 -8.63
C GLU A 26 -9.58 -3.93 -7.96
N GLU A 27 -10.44 -4.13 -6.96
CA GLU A 27 -10.77 -5.46 -6.49
C GLU A 27 -11.60 -6.16 -7.57
N PHE A 28 -10.92 -6.76 -8.54
CA PHE A 28 -11.55 -7.57 -9.58
C PHE A 28 -12.19 -8.77 -8.87
N LYS A 29 -13.48 -8.64 -8.52
CA LYS A 29 -14.30 -9.78 -8.12
C LYS A 29 -14.49 -10.59 -9.39
N SER A 30 -13.62 -11.58 -9.59
CA SER A 30 -13.82 -12.59 -10.62
C SER A 30 -15.22 -13.14 -10.46
N LYS A 31 -16.19 -12.67 -11.25
CA LYS A 31 -17.50 -13.31 -11.35
C LYS A 31 -17.25 -14.65 -12.05
N GLY A 32 -16.81 -15.61 -11.25
CA GLY A 32 -16.63 -16.99 -11.66
C GLY A 32 -17.99 -17.59 -11.88
N GLY A 33 -18.26 -18.05 -13.11
CA GLY A 33 -19.45 -18.83 -13.39
C GLY A 33 -20.05 -18.71 -14.77
N SER A 34 -19.26 -18.49 -15.83
CA SER A 34 -19.70 -18.96 -17.15
C SER A 34 -19.21 -20.39 -17.32
N GLY A 35 -19.96 -21.33 -16.74
CA GLY A 35 -19.77 -22.75 -17.00
C GLY A 35 -19.96 -22.99 -18.49
N THR A 36 -18.86 -23.15 -19.23
CA THR A 36 -18.92 -23.62 -20.61
C THR A 36 -19.55 -25.00 -20.58
N ARG A 37 -20.59 -25.22 -21.40
CA ARG A 37 -21.35 -26.49 -21.51
C ARG A 37 -20.52 -27.73 -21.92
N LEU A 38 -19.20 -27.59 -22.10
CA LEU A 38 -18.30 -28.63 -22.56
C LEU A 38 -17.46 -29.14 -21.38
N LYS A 39 -17.92 -30.25 -20.79
CA LYS A 39 -17.17 -31.01 -19.78
C LYS A 39 -15.91 -31.61 -20.44
N GLY A 40 -14.72 -31.09 -20.13
CA GLY A 40 -13.48 -31.89 -20.27
C GLY A 40 -12.28 -31.29 -21.01
N GLY A 41 -12.24 -30.00 -21.35
CA GLY A 41 -11.00 -29.36 -21.83
C GLY A 41 -10.21 -28.74 -20.66
N PRO A 42 -8.86 -28.75 -20.66
CA PRO A 42 -8.09 -27.99 -19.68
C PRO A 42 -8.50 -26.51 -19.81
N GLN A 43 -9.19 -26.00 -18.78
CA GLN A 43 -9.57 -24.60 -18.74
C GLN A 43 -8.31 -23.82 -18.39
N ASP A 44 -7.68 -23.34 -19.45
CA ASP A 44 -6.36 -22.75 -19.38
C ASP A 44 -6.38 -21.56 -18.40
N VAL A 45 -5.53 -21.68 -17.38
CA VAL A 45 -5.34 -20.76 -16.26
C VAL A 45 -4.73 -19.41 -16.68
N VAL A 46 -4.64 -19.13 -18.00
CA VAL A 46 -4.09 -17.91 -18.60
C VAL A 46 -4.66 -16.60 -18.05
N HIS A 47 -5.86 -16.66 -17.46
CA HIS A 47 -6.45 -15.48 -16.84
C HIS A 47 -5.65 -15.02 -15.62
N ASP A 48 -5.14 -15.95 -14.80
CA ASP A 48 -4.49 -15.65 -13.52
C ASP A 48 -3.21 -14.82 -13.69
N SER A 49 -2.35 -15.17 -14.65
CA SER A 49 -1.12 -14.43 -14.95
C SER A 49 -1.39 -12.98 -15.35
N LYS A 50 -2.37 -12.77 -16.25
CA LYS A 50 -2.74 -11.42 -16.72
C LYS A 50 -3.37 -10.58 -15.60
N TYR A 51 -4.12 -11.21 -14.69
CA TYR A 51 -4.64 -10.56 -13.50
C TYR A 51 -3.53 -10.17 -12.53
N LEU A 52 -2.57 -11.06 -12.29
CA LEU A 52 -1.44 -10.80 -11.40
C LEU A 52 -0.55 -9.66 -11.92
N GLU A 53 -0.31 -9.59 -13.23
CA GLU A 53 0.43 -8.50 -13.85
C GLU A 53 -0.28 -7.15 -13.70
N ARG A 54 -1.61 -7.11 -13.91
CA ARG A 54 -2.42 -5.91 -13.69
C ARG A 54 -2.40 -5.46 -12.23
N GLU A 55 -2.55 -6.40 -11.30
CA GLU A 55 -2.53 -6.09 -9.87
C GLU A 55 -1.17 -5.49 -9.47
N LYS A 56 -0.07 -6.06 -9.93
CA LYS A 56 1.28 -5.49 -9.73
C LYS A 56 1.41 -4.08 -10.30
N HIS A 57 0.83 -3.83 -11.47
CA HIS A 57 0.88 -2.50 -12.09
C HIS A 57 0.03 -1.47 -11.32
N GLN A 58 -1.14 -1.87 -10.81
CA GLN A 58 -1.98 -1.02 -9.97
C GLN A 58 -1.29 -0.66 -8.65
N TYR A 59 -0.67 -1.65 -7.99
CA TYR A 59 0.13 -1.38 -6.79
C TYR A 59 1.26 -0.38 -7.07
N ARG A 60 1.97 -0.55 -8.20
CA ARG A 60 3.03 0.37 -8.61
C ARG A 60 2.58 1.80 -8.77
N ASN A 61 1.46 2.00 -9.45
CA ASN A 61 0.88 3.33 -9.62
C ASN A 61 0.47 3.92 -8.27
N TYR A 62 -0.24 3.14 -7.47
CA TYR A 62 -0.69 3.57 -6.14
C TYR A 62 0.49 3.97 -5.23
N PHE A 63 1.54 3.14 -5.18
CA PHE A 63 2.73 3.43 -4.39
C PHE A 63 3.42 4.72 -4.87
N SER A 64 3.53 4.91 -6.18
CA SER A 64 4.07 6.13 -6.79
C SER A 64 3.24 7.37 -6.43
N GLU A 65 1.91 7.29 -6.45
CA GLU A 65 1.03 8.39 -6.07
C GLU A 65 1.13 8.75 -4.58
N VAL A 66 1.17 7.74 -3.71
CA VAL A 66 1.39 7.93 -2.26
C VAL A 66 2.71 8.66 -2.04
N ILE A 67 3.79 8.20 -2.69
CA ILE A 67 5.13 8.81 -2.56
C ILE A 67 5.15 10.25 -3.04
N LYS A 68 4.50 10.58 -4.16
CA LYS A 68 4.43 11.95 -4.68
C LYS A 68 3.72 12.91 -3.71
N GLN A 69 2.80 12.40 -2.90
CA GLN A 69 2.08 13.19 -1.90
C GLN A 69 2.84 13.35 -0.58
N ILE A 70 3.93 12.60 -0.39
CA ILE A 70 4.81 12.72 0.78
C ILE A 70 5.93 13.71 0.42
N PRO A 71 5.91 14.96 0.95
CA PRO A 71 7.01 15.90 0.77
C PRO A 71 8.29 15.43 1.50
N ASP A 72 9.40 16.14 1.33
CA ASP A 72 10.67 15.84 2.00
C ASP A 72 10.44 15.58 3.50
N PHE A 73 10.77 14.37 3.95
CA PHE A 73 10.50 13.92 5.31
C PHE A 73 11.79 13.63 6.06
N HIS A 74 11.78 13.93 7.36
CA HIS A 74 12.90 13.59 8.21
C HIS A 74 12.87 12.12 8.65
N ARG A 75 11.69 11.53 8.85
CA ARG A 75 11.50 10.09 9.09
C ARG A 75 10.13 9.68 8.56
N LEU A 76 10.01 8.43 8.12
CA LEU A 76 8.77 7.85 7.61
C LEU A 76 8.53 6.51 8.30
N VAL A 77 7.33 6.28 8.81
CA VAL A 77 6.94 4.99 9.36
C VAL A 77 5.77 4.46 8.54
N ILE A 78 5.94 3.26 8.00
CA ILE A 78 4.96 2.56 7.17
C ILE A 78 4.27 1.53 8.05
N PHE A 79 3.00 1.78 8.35
CA PHE A 79 2.14 0.80 9.02
C PHE A 79 1.36 0.02 7.96
N GLY A 80 1.24 -1.30 8.12
CA GLY A 80 0.38 -2.10 7.25
C GLY A 80 0.45 -3.59 7.54
N PRO A 81 -0.42 -4.39 6.91
CA PRO A 81 -0.27 -5.84 6.93
C PRO A 81 1.08 -6.22 6.32
N ALA A 82 1.69 -7.28 6.86
CA ALA A 82 3.09 -7.65 6.63
C ALA A 82 3.49 -7.67 5.15
N GLN A 83 2.59 -8.10 4.26
CA GLN A 83 2.87 -8.16 2.82
C GLN A 83 2.89 -6.79 2.13
N THR A 84 1.93 -5.92 2.42
CA THR A 84 1.78 -4.65 1.69
C THR A 84 2.87 -3.66 2.10
N GLY A 85 3.17 -3.56 3.40
CA GLY A 85 4.20 -2.66 3.90
C GLY A 85 5.60 -3.01 3.39
N GLN A 86 5.94 -4.30 3.34
CA GLN A 86 7.23 -4.78 2.81
C GLN A 86 7.37 -4.48 1.31
N LYS A 87 6.34 -4.78 0.51
CA LYS A 87 6.33 -4.47 -0.93
C LYS A 87 6.51 -2.97 -1.20
N PHE A 88 5.84 -2.12 -0.42
CA PHE A 88 5.97 -0.67 -0.56
C PHE A 88 7.39 -0.21 -0.25
N PHE A 89 8.00 -0.71 0.83
CA PHE A 89 9.37 -0.39 1.20
C PHE A 89 10.39 -0.87 0.16
N GLU A 90 10.23 -2.09 -0.36
CA GLU A 90 11.08 -2.59 -1.44
C GLU A 90 10.93 -1.74 -2.71
N GLU A 91 9.73 -1.31 -3.05
CA GLU A 91 9.52 -0.47 -4.22
C GLU A 91 10.13 0.92 -4.06
N ILE A 92 10.03 1.52 -2.87
CA ILE A 92 10.73 2.75 -2.53
C ILE A 92 12.25 2.56 -2.65
N LYS A 93 12.78 1.49 -2.08
CA LYS A 93 14.22 1.20 -2.11
C LYS A 93 14.75 1.02 -3.54
N ASN A 94 13.97 0.38 -4.40
CA ASN A 94 14.36 0.12 -5.79
C ASN A 94 14.18 1.35 -6.69
N ASN A 95 13.05 2.06 -6.57
CA ASN A 95 12.60 3.05 -7.55
C ASN A 95 12.78 4.50 -7.06
N PHE A 96 12.81 4.72 -5.74
CA PHE A 96 12.77 6.04 -5.10
C PHE A 96 13.94 6.23 -4.11
N LYS A 97 15.17 6.00 -4.58
CA LYS A 97 16.41 6.12 -3.78
C LYS A 97 16.61 7.50 -3.13
N TYR A 98 15.99 8.54 -3.69
CA TYR A 98 16.06 9.91 -3.16
C TYR A 98 15.38 10.06 -1.78
N LEU A 99 14.46 9.17 -1.43
CA LEU A 99 13.72 9.22 -0.17
C LEU A 99 14.52 8.70 1.04
N LYS A 100 15.80 8.35 0.88
CA LYS A 100 16.69 7.83 1.93
C LYS A 100 16.02 6.70 2.74
N PRO A 101 15.99 5.46 2.20
CA PRO A 101 15.31 4.33 2.84
C PRO A 101 15.82 3.99 4.25
N ASP A 102 17.00 4.48 4.63
CA ASP A 102 17.54 4.41 5.99
C ASP A 102 16.64 5.09 7.05
N LYS A 103 15.84 6.08 6.63
CA LYS A 103 14.92 6.81 7.52
C LYS A 103 13.49 6.26 7.51
N MET A 104 13.30 5.10 6.89
CA MET A 104 12.01 4.44 6.77
C MET A 104 11.97 3.21 7.67
N GLU A 105 10.88 3.08 8.43
CA GLU A 105 10.63 1.89 9.23
C GLU A 105 9.31 1.24 8.81
N VAL A 106 9.30 -0.07 8.59
CA VAL A 106 8.08 -0.84 8.32
C VAL A 106 7.63 -1.50 9.61
N LYS A 107 6.43 -1.18 10.07
CA LYS A 107 5.80 -1.85 11.22
C LYS A 107 4.54 -2.59 10.78
N THR A 108 4.49 -3.86 11.15
CA THR A 108 3.25 -4.63 11.11
C THR A 108 2.35 -4.16 12.23
N ALA A 109 1.18 -3.66 11.86
CA ALA A 109 0.17 -3.20 12.79
C ALA A 109 -1.18 -3.78 12.38
N ASP A 110 -1.98 -4.15 13.38
CA ASP A 110 -3.40 -4.44 13.17
C ASP A 110 -4.17 -3.14 12.91
N SER A 111 -5.45 -3.23 12.54
CA SER A 111 -6.28 -2.07 12.21
C SER A 111 -6.36 -1.11 13.40
N MET A 112 -5.62 -0.01 13.32
CA MET A 112 -5.67 1.08 14.30
C MET A 112 -6.65 2.16 13.84
N THR A 113 -7.38 2.74 14.80
CA THR A 113 -8.18 3.94 14.55
C THR A 113 -7.29 5.17 14.33
N ASP A 114 -7.80 6.21 13.69
CA ASP A 114 -7.03 7.43 13.39
C ASP A 114 -6.43 8.05 14.65
N ASN A 115 -7.18 8.05 15.76
CA ASN A 115 -6.73 8.59 17.04
C ASN A 115 -5.61 7.73 17.68
N GLN A 116 -5.66 6.40 17.50
CA GLN A 116 -4.60 5.50 17.94
C GLN A 116 -3.32 5.69 17.13
N MET A 117 -3.44 5.85 15.80
CA MET A 117 -2.29 6.13 14.94
C MET A 117 -1.63 7.46 15.32
N ILE A 118 -2.42 8.49 15.58
CA ILE A 118 -1.93 9.79 16.05
C ILE A 118 -1.19 9.66 17.38
N ALA A 119 -1.78 8.96 18.36
CA ALA A 119 -1.15 8.75 19.66
C ALA A 119 0.18 7.99 19.54
N TRP A 120 0.22 6.97 18.68
CA TRP A 120 1.42 6.20 18.41
C TRP A 120 2.53 7.06 17.80
N VAL A 121 2.21 7.82 16.75
CA VAL A 121 3.16 8.73 16.08
C VAL A 121 3.69 9.75 17.09
N ARG A 122 2.82 10.30 17.94
CA ARG A 122 3.24 11.26 18.97
C ARG A 122 4.20 10.65 19.99
N ASP A 123 3.99 9.40 20.40
CA ASP A 123 4.89 8.70 21.34
C ASP A 123 6.22 8.36 20.68
N TYR A 124 6.19 7.94 19.41
CA TYR A 124 7.37 7.55 18.64
C TYR A 124 8.32 8.71 18.32
N TYR A 125 7.77 9.90 18.09
CA TYR A 125 8.54 11.11 17.75
C TYR A 125 8.80 12.04 18.94
N ARG A 126 8.60 11.55 20.17
CA ARG A 126 8.81 12.31 21.40
C ARG A 126 10.28 12.66 21.67
#